data_AF-A0A1B2HMP6-F1
#
_entry.id   AF-A0A1B2HMP6-F1
#
_cell.length_a   1.000
_cell.length_b   1.000
_cell.length_c   1.000
_cell.angle_alpha   90.00
_cell.angle_beta   90.00
_cell.angle_gamma   90.00
#
_symmetry.space_group_name_H-M   'P 1'
#
loop_
_entity.id
_entity.type
_entity.pdbx_description
1 polymer ?
#
loop_
_entity_poly.entity_id
_entity_poly.type
_entity_poly.pdbx_seq_one_letter_code
_entity_poly.pdbx_strand_id
1 'polypeptide(L)'
;MFGFFIQMFLLCAGAFLAGVLLTWLTMRSRGAAAVPETRLSIMEEPAAPAPAIKANSRTMMFHTPESPYYKRMKGDAFFHSPEDARRAGYTMWTPRPRVPATT
;
A
#
# COMPACT_ATOMS: atom_id res chain seq x y z
N MET A 1 -49.14 -27.42 12.59
CA MET A 1 -48.47 -26.43 13.48
C MET A 1 -46.94 -26.37 13.29
N PHE A 2 -46.25 -27.48 13.00
CA PHE A 2 -44.78 -27.50 12.84
C PHE A 2 -44.22 -26.81 11.57
N GLY A 3 -45.02 -26.66 10.51
CA GLY A 3 -44.55 -26.06 9.24
C GLY A 3 -44.14 -24.57 9.36
N PHE A 4 -44.89 -23.77 10.11
CA PHE A 4 -44.56 -22.35 10.32
C PHE A 4 -43.27 -22.15 11.12
N PHE A 5 -42.98 -23.05 12.06
CA PHE A 5 -41.76 -23.00 12.86
C PHE A 5 -40.52 -23.30 12.01
N ILE A 6 -40.59 -24.31 11.15
CA ILE A 6 -39.52 -24.66 10.22
C ILE A 6 -39.32 -23.52 9.21
N GLN A 7 -40.41 -22.94 8.70
CA GLN A 7 -40.33 -21.81 7.77
C GLN A 7 -39.66 -20.59 8.41
N MET A 8 -40.04 -20.23 9.64
CA MET A 8 -39.40 -19.13 10.38
C MET A 8 -37.92 -19.42 10.62
N PHE A 9 -37.59 -20.64 11.02
CA PHE A 9 -36.21 -21.06 11.26
C PHE A 9 -35.34 -20.96 9.99
N LEU A 10 -35.84 -21.44 8.86
CA LEU A 10 -35.12 -21.36 7.58
C LEU A 10 -34.92 -19.92 7.11
N LEU A 11 -35.91 -19.04 7.31
CA LEU A 11 -35.79 -17.62 7.01
C LEU A 11 -34.72 -16.95 7.90
N CYS A 12 -34.73 -17.24 9.21
CA CYS A 12 -33.73 -16.74 10.14
C CYS A 12 -32.31 -17.23 9.80
N ALA A 13 -32.15 -18.52 9.52
CA ALA A 13 -30.86 -19.10 9.14
C ALA A 13 -30.33 -18.50 7.84
N GLY A 14 -31.19 -18.34 6.83
CA GLY A 14 -30.83 -17.72 5.55
C GLY A 14 -30.36 -16.26 5.70
N ALA A 15 -31.10 -15.45 6.46
CA ALA A 15 -30.73 -14.06 6.72
C ALA A 15 -29.38 -13.95 7.46
N PHE A 16 -29.10 -14.84 8.40
CA PHE A 16 -27.81 -14.87 9.11
C PHE A 16 -26.65 -15.21 8.18
N LEU A 17 -26.78 -16.24 7.35
CA LEU A 17 -25.76 -16.62 6.37
C LEU A 17 -25.51 -15.52 5.34
N ALA A 18 -26.56 -14.85 4.87
CA ALA A 18 -26.45 -13.71 3.97
C ALA A 18 -25.67 -12.55 4.61
N GLY A 19 -25.94 -12.25 5.89
CA GLY A 19 -25.20 -11.22 6.63
C GLY A 19 -23.72 -11.56 6.84
N VAL A 20 -23.41 -12.81 7.18
CA VAL A 20 -22.03 -13.30 7.30
C VAL A 20 -21.31 -13.21 5.95
N LEU A 21 -21.96 -13.64 4.86
CA LEU A 21 -21.39 -13.59 3.52
C LEU A 21 -21.14 -12.14 3.07
N LEU A 22 -22.07 -11.21 3.34
CA LEU A 22 -21.90 -9.80 3.02
C LEU A 22 -20.75 -9.18 3.83
N THR A 23 -20.65 -9.49 5.12
CA THR A 23 -19.56 -9.03 5.97
C THR A 23 -18.22 -9.58 5.51
N TRP A 24 -18.18 -10.86 5.12
CA TRP A 24 -16.99 -11.47 4.55
C TRP A 24 -16.62 -10.85 3.20
N LEU A 25 -17.58 -10.63 2.30
CA LEU A 25 -17.36 -10.01 0.99
C LEU A 25 -16.85 -8.58 1.11
N THR A 26 -17.37 -7.79 2.06
CA THR A 26 -16.89 -6.42 2.29
C THR A 26 -15.47 -6.39 2.83
N MET A 27 -15.12 -7.30 3.75
CA MET A 27 -13.73 -7.46 4.22
C MET A 27 -12.80 -8.00 3.12
N ARG A 28 -13.25 -8.99 2.34
CA ARG A 28 -12.51 -9.59 1.21
C ARG A 28 -12.25 -8.57 0.10
N SER A 29 -13.24 -7.73 -0.22
CA SER A 29 -13.13 -6.66 -1.21
C SER A 29 -12.10 -5.60 -0.79
N ARG A 30 -11.98 -5.30 0.51
CA ARG A 30 -10.90 -4.46 1.05
C ARG A 30 -9.51 -5.08 0.85
N GLY A 31 -9.40 -6.41 0.84
CA GLY A 31 -8.16 -7.12 0.53
C GLY A 31 -7.86 -7.28 -0.96
N ALA A 32 -8.83 -7.01 -1.85
CA ALA A 32 -8.70 -7.19 -3.30
C ALA A 32 -8.03 -5.99 -4.02
N ALA A 33 -7.60 -4.96 -3.30
CA ALA A 33 -6.64 -3.98 -3.80
C ALA A 33 -5.19 -4.50 -3.72
N ALA A 34 -5.01 -5.83 -3.68
CA ALA A 34 -3.74 -6.47 -3.98
C ALA A 34 -3.52 -6.44 -5.50
N VAL A 35 -2.49 -5.71 -5.89
CA VAL A 35 -1.76 -5.70 -7.15
C VAL A 35 -1.92 -7.03 -7.92
N PRO A 36 -2.18 -7.01 -9.24
CA PRO A 36 -2.30 -8.25 -10.02
C PRO A 36 -1.03 -9.07 -9.85
N GLU A 37 -1.18 -10.19 -9.15
CA GLU A 37 -0.23 -11.29 -9.04
C GLU A 37 -0.09 -11.91 -10.43
N THR A 38 0.68 -11.22 -11.27
CA THR A 38 1.25 -11.80 -12.48
C THR A 38 2.16 -12.90 -12.00
N ARG A 39 1.61 -14.12 -12.03
CA ARG A 39 2.32 -15.39 -12.10
C ARG A 39 3.72 -15.36 -11.52
N LEU A 40 3.84 -15.97 -10.35
CA LEU A 40 4.96 -16.84 -9.97
C LEU A 40 5.57 -17.55 -11.21
N SER A 41 6.54 -16.88 -11.85
CA SER A 41 7.58 -17.55 -12.63
C SER A 41 8.67 -17.84 -11.63
N ILE A 42 8.62 -19.07 -11.16
CA ILE A 42 9.53 -19.76 -10.25
C ILE A 42 10.94 -19.89 -10.86
N MET A 43 11.61 -18.79 -11.22
CA MET A 43 13.05 -18.77 -11.50
C MET A 43 13.47 -17.31 -11.57
N GLU A 44 14.38 -16.90 -10.69
CA GLU A 44 14.88 -15.52 -10.54
C GLU A 44 13.87 -14.56 -9.88
N GLU A 45 13.70 -14.66 -8.55
CA GLU A 45 13.18 -13.55 -7.77
C GLU A 45 14.37 -12.61 -7.47
N PRO A 46 14.50 -11.43 -8.13
CA PRO A 46 15.46 -10.46 -7.68
C PRO A 46 14.95 -10.00 -6.31
N ALA A 47 15.63 -10.43 -5.24
CA ALA A 47 15.38 -10.02 -3.88
C ALA A 47 14.98 -8.54 -3.87
N ALA A 48 13.68 -8.27 -3.68
CA ALA A 48 13.17 -6.92 -3.77
C ALA A 48 14.00 -6.09 -2.79
N PRO A 49 14.78 -5.10 -3.28
CA PRO A 49 15.72 -4.41 -2.43
C PRO A 49 14.93 -3.79 -1.27
N ALA A 50 15.45 -3.97 -0.05
CA ALA A 50 14.88 -3.35 1.15
C ALA A 50 14.50 -1.89 0.84
N PRO A 51 13.33 -1.40 1.32
CA PRO A 51 12.76 -0.13 0.88
C PRO A 51 13.80 0.98 0.96
N ALA A 52 14.30 1.38 -0.21
CA ALA A 52 15.52 2.15 -0.34
C ALA A 52 15.24 3.65 -0.28
N ILE A 53 13.97 4.05 -0.19
CA ILE A 53 13.57 5.45 -0.28
C ILE A 53 13.04 5.89 1.06
N LYS A 54 13.75 6.85 1.65
CA LYS A 54 13.39 7.46 2.93
C LYS A 54 12.56 8.70 2.65
N ALA A 55 11.46 8.85 3.35
CA ALA A 55 10.59 10.01 3.24
C ALA A 55 10.30 10.61 4.62
N ASN A 56 10.18 11.93 4.65
CA ASN A 56 9.75 12.66 5.84
C ASN A 56 8.31 13.11 5.64
N SER A 57 7.40 12.59 6.47
CA SER A 57 5.96 12.86 6.39
C SER A 57 5.61 14.32 6.71
N ARG A 58 6.45 15.02 7.49
CA ARG A 58 6.25 16.43 7.83
C ARG A 58 6.61 17.36 6.67
N THR A 59 7.66 17.06 5.91
CA THR A 59 8.05 17.90 4.75
C THR A 59 7.52 17.38 3.42
N MET A 60 6.88 16.20 3.40
CA MET A 60 6.43 15.52 2.18
C MET A 60 7.54 15.37 1.13
N MET A 61 8.80 15.22 1.59
CA MET A 61 9.95 15.01 0.71
C MET A 61 10.52 13.62 0.90
N PHE A 62 10.98 13.03 -0.21
CA PHE A 62 11.69 11.75 -0.19
C PHE A 62 13.10 11.89 -0.75
N HIS A 63 14.00 11.06 -0.22
CA HIS A 63 15.37 10.91 -0.69
C HIS A 63 15.57 9.48 -1.16
N THR A 64 16.20 9.35 -2.32
CA THR A 64 16.68 8.08 -2.84
C THR A 64 18.11 7.81 -2.35
N PRO A 65 18.62 6.56 -2.43
CA PRO A 65 19.97 6.20 -1.97
C PRO A 65 21.09 7.01 -2.61
N GLU A 66 20.85 7.52 -3.82
CA GLU A 66 21.78 8.29 -4.64
C GLU A 66 21.89 9.74 -4.15
N SER A 67 20.95 10.22 -3.32
CA SER A 67 20.99 11.56 -2.76
C SER A 67 22.09 11.66 -1.68
N PRO A 68 22.95 12.71 -1.71
CA PRO A 68 23.99 12.93 -0.70
C PRO A 68 23.46 13.01 0.74
N TYR A 69 22.20 13.43 0.88
CA TYR A 69 21.55 13.63 2.18
C TYR A 69 20.78 12.40 2.67
N TYR A 70 20.74 11.30 1.90
CA TYR A 70 20.00 10.09 2.25
C TYR A 70 20.38 9.50 3.63
N LYS A 71 21.68 9.50 3.95
CA LYS A 71 22.17 9.01 5.25
C LYS A 71 21.85 9.94 6.41
N ARG A 72 21.74 11.25 6.14
CA ARG A 72 21.51 12.29 7.16
C ARG A 72 20.03 12.48 7.46
N MET A 73 19.18 12.24 6.45
CA MET A 73 17.73 12.33 6.58
C MET A 73 17.20 11.27 7.54
N LYS A 74 16.48 11.72 8.57
CA LYS A 74 15.62 10.86 9.39
C LYS A 74 14.25 10.82 8.73
N GLY A 75 13.97 9.71 8.05
CA GLY A 75 12.68 9.44 7.44
C GLY A 75 11.78 8.69 8.41
N ASP A 76 10.50 9.06 8.43
CA ASP A 76 9.44 8.40 9.22
C ASP A 76 8.57 7.49 8.32
N ALA A 77 8.70 7.63 6.99
CA ALA A 77 8.05 6.81 5.99
C ALA A 77 9.09 6.20 5.05
N PHE A 78 8.84 4.99 4.56
CA PHE A 78 9.73 4.25 3.67
C PHE A 78 8.96 3.73 2.47
N PHE A 79 9.52 3.93 1.28
CA PHE A 79 8.92 3.49 0.02
C PHE A 79 9.84 2.51 -0.72
N HIS A 80 9.24 1.62 -1.50
CA HIS A 80 9.95 0.66 -2.35
C HIS A 80 10.37 1.27 -3.69
N SER A 81 9.60 2.23 -4.20
CA SER A 81 9.92 2.93 -5.46
C SER A 81 9.64 4.44 -5.40
N PRO A 82 10.32 5.26 -6.23
CA PRO A 82 10.05 6.70 -6.28
C PRO A 82 8.65 6.99 -6.82
N GLU A 83 8.14 6.11 -7.69
CA GLU A 83 6.78 6.16 -8.21
C GLU A 83 5.75 6.08 -7.07
N ASP A 84 5.93 5.15 -6.13
CA ASP A 84 5.04 5.00 -4.97
C ASP A 84 5.03 6.25 -4.10
N ALA A 85 6.22 6.82 -3.85
CA ALA A 85 6.36 8.05 -3.09
C ALA A 85 5.62 9.21 -3.79
N ARG A 86 5.75 9.34 -5.11
CA ARG A 86 5.03 10.37 -5.89
C ARG A 86 3.52 10.15 -5.89
N ARG A 87 3.05 8.92 -6.03
CA ARG A 87 1.61 8.59 -5.93
C ARG A 87 1.03 8.91 -4.55
N ALA A 88 1.84 8.75 -3.50
CA ALA A 88 1.50 9.15 -2.14
C ALA A 88 1.60 10.68 -1.90
N GLY A 89 1.93 11.47 -2.94
CA GLY A 89 2.02 12.93 -2.88
C GLY A 89 3.36 13.48 -2.38
N TYR A 90 4.39 12.65 -2.25
CA TYR A 90 5.71 13.10 -1.85
C TYR A 90 6.51 13.64 -3.05
N THR A 91 7.34 14.65 -2.79
CA THR A 91 8.20 15.29 -3.78
C THR A 91 9.64 14.80 -3.63
N MET A 92 10.34 14.55 -4.75
CA MET A 92 11.76 14.17 -4.72
C MET A 92 12.60 15.35 -4.24
N TRP A 93 13.53 15.10 -3.32
CA TRP A 93 14.50 16.11 -2.94
C TRP A 93 15.41 16.44 -4.12
N THR A 94 15.51 17.72 -4.47
CA THR A 94 16.42 18.23 -5.50
C THR A 94 17.49 19.11 -4.87
N PRO A 95 18.79 18.93 -5.20
CA PRO A 95 19.81 19.85 -4.76
C PRO A 95 19.56 21.22 -5.40
N ARG A 96 19.64 22.28 -4.59
CA ARG A 96 19.58 23.64 -5.12
C ARG A 96 20.76 23.84 -6.08
N PRO A 97 20.54 24.31 -7.32
CA PRO A 97 21.62 24.58 -8.25
C PRO A 97 22.57 25.59 -7.63
N ARG A 98 23.86 25.27 -7.61
CA ARG A 98 24.89 26.19 -7.13
C ARG A 98 24.95 27.33 -8.14
N VAL A 99 24.65 28.55 -7.70
CA VAL A 99 24.78 29.74 -8.55
C VAL A 99 26.26 29.80 -8.94
N PRO A 100 26.62 29.80 -10.24
CA PRO A 100 28.01 29.98 -10.63
C PRO A 100 28.47 31.33 -10.08
N ALA A 101 29.60 31.33 -9.37
CA ALA A 101 30.22 32.56 -8.93
C ALA A 101 30.65 33.32 -10.17
N THR A 102 29.93 34.41 -10.50
CA THR A 102 30.39 35.38 -11.49
C THR A 102 31.72 35.93 -10.97
N THR A 103 32.76 35.71 -11.77
CA THR A 103 34.15 36.14 -11.56
C THR A 103 34.27 37.64 -11.41
#